data_AF-A0A093XFZ6-F1
#
_entry.id   AF-A0A093XFZ6-F1
#
_cell.length_a   1.000
_cell.length_b   1.000
_cell.length_c   1.000
_cell.angle_alpha   90.00
_cell.angle_beta   90.00
_cell.angle_gamma   90.00
#
_symmetry.space_group_name_H-M   'P 1'
#
loop_
_entity.id
_entity.type
_entity.pdbx_description
1 polymer ?
#
loop_
_entity_poly.entity_id
_entity_poly.type
_entity_poly.pdbx_seq_one_letter_code
_entity_poly.pdbx_strand_id
1 'polypeptide(L)'
;MFVGSIKSDIGQQSALVEITPQEIDLLNRHFSIKTMCDAKLGCDEEARQVLQASLTDPPLQHALLSLRALREDLETFGNGQQTLSYDYGLQQYTAALGGLASNLSYPGSVGLKSALLCCQIFISIEQVRKNHAAMAQHIVRGLSIMHEYRARPGLVTVNKLVPAHHDELPLLDVFIIKMFAAPCKFAEPPTTAEACGTLPLRQPVESRDLRTIAPDMRTELTRISSLTLEFLDRVSQVETEEIALQLLSERAALLYSLESWPISLELIQTEQQPPSSEPISVSFLRLFHLILKIVLLGALDFSPDIDAELGLRMTAFNS
;
A
#
# COMPACT_ATOMS: atom_id res chain seq x y z
N MET A 1 -44.07 -38.83 36.20
CA MET A 1 -43.16 -38.08 37.11
C MET A 1 -41.88 -37.77 36.36
N PHE A 2 -41.29 -36.63 36.70
CA PHE A 2 -40.46 -35.77 35.86
C PHE A 2 -39.11 -36.34 35.39
N VAL A 3 -38.76 -35.86 34.20
CA VAL A 3 -37.49 -35.95 33.44
C VAL A 3 -36.38 -35.16 34.14
N GLY A 4 -35.13 -35.57 33.97
CA GLY A 4 -33.96 -34.77 34.36
C GLY A 4 -32.61 -35.31 33.87
N SER A 5 -32.46 -35.60 32.57
CA SER A 5 -31.13 -35.78 31.97
C SER A 5 -30.49 -34.42 31.76
N ILE A 6 -29.39 -34.17 32.48
CA ILE A 6 -28.54 -32.99 32.31
C ILE A 6 -27.74 -33.18 31.01
N LYS A 7 -28.19 -32.53 29.94
CA LYS A 7 -27.41 -32.31 28.74
C LYS A 7 -26.71 -30.97 28.92
N SER A 8 -25.40 -30.99 29.18
CA SER A 8 -24.55 -29.80 29.17
C SER A 8 -24.18 -29.48 27.71
N ASP A 9 -25.04 -28.74 27.03
CA ASP A 9 -24.65 -28.01 25.82
C ASP A 9 -23.72 -26.87 26.26
N ILE A 10 -22.41 -27.11 26.19
CA ILE A 10 -21.44 -26.03 26.12
C ILE A 10 -21.49 -25.54 24.67
N GLY A 11 -22.48 -24.71 24.40
CA GLY A 11 -22.51 -23.88 23.20
C GLY A 11 -21.32 -22.93 23.28
N GLN A 12 -20.28 -23.27 22.53
CA GLN A 12 -19.18 -22.37 22.20
C GLN A 12 -19.76 -21.26 21.33
N GLN A 13 -20.37 -20.25 21.97
CA GLN A 13 -20.75 -19.01 21.32
C GLN A 13 -19.46 -18.25 21.03
N SER A 14 -18.85 -18.54 19.88
CA SER A 14 -17.96 -17.59 19.22
C SER A 14 -18.83 -16.39 18.86
N ALA A 15 -18.89 -15.40 19.75
CA ALA A 15 -19.43 -14.10 19.41
C ALA A 15 -18.60 -13.61 18.21
N LEU A 16 -19.21 -13.60 17.01
CA LEU A 16 -18.64 -12.94 15.85
C LEU A 16 -18.45 -11.48 16.26
N VAL A 17 -17.22 -11.07 16.55
CA VAL A 17 -16.88 -9.68 16.79
C VAL A 17 -17.20 -8.95 15.48
N GLU A 18 -18.31 -8.22 15.49
CA GLU A 18 -18.77 -7.49 14.31
C GLU A 18 -17.91 -6.24 14.13
N ILE A 19 -17.16 -6.18 13.04
CA ILE A 19 -16.33 -5.03 12.70
C ILE A 19 -17.23 -3.89 12.23
N THR A 20 -17.15 -2.78 12.95
CA THR A 20 -18.00 -1.62 12.71
C THR A 20 -17.47 -0.75 11.57
N PRO A 21 -18.34 0.01 10.87
CA PRO A 21 -17.90 0.99 9.86
C PRO A 21 -16.94 2.05 10.42
N GLN A 22 -17.07 2.37 11.72
CA GLN A 22 -16.21 3.34 12.41
C GLN A 22 -14.78 2.83 12.57
N GLU A 23 -14.60 1.54 12.87
CA GLU A 23 -13.28 0.92 12.94
C GLU A 23 -12.59 0.86 11.57
N ILE A 24 -13.37 0.62 10.51
CA ILE A 24 -12.90 0.64 9.13
C ILE A 24 -12.43 2.05 8.74
N ASP A 25 -13.25 3.07 8.98
CA ASP A 25 -12.89 4.46 8.67
C ASP A 25 -11.63 4.91 9.45
N LEU A 26 -11.54 4.55 10.73
CA LEU A 26 -10.38 4.85 11.56
C LEU A 26 -9.10 4.21 11.01
N LEU A 27 -9.14 2.92 10.65
CA LEU A 27 -7.96 2.25 10.10
C LEU A 27 -7.62 2.78 8.70
N ASN A 28 -8.62 3.04 7.86
CA ASN A 28 -8.42 3.64 6.54
C ASN A 28 -7.71 4.99 6.65
N ARG A 29 -8.10 5.83 7.62
CA ARG A 29 -7.39 7.05 7.98
C ARG A 29 -5.96 6.76 8.44
N HIS A 30 -5.69 5.67 9.14
CA HIS A 30 -4.34 5.38 9.64
C HIS A 30 -3.36 4.89 8.58
N PHE A 31 -3.83 4.42 7.42
CA PHE A 31 -2.96 3.86 6.38
C PHE A 31 -2.02 4.87 5.70
N SER A 32 -2.29 6.16 5.76
CA SER A 32 -1.44 7.17 5.13
C SER A 32 -1.33 8.43 5.96
N ILE A 33 -0.14 9.02 6.03
CA ILE A 33 0.03 10.33 6.68
C ILE A 33 -0.73 11.47 5.98
N LYS A 34 -1.10 11.29 4.70
CA LYS A 34 -1.85 12.29 3.92
C LYS A 34 -3.26 12.55 4.47
N THR A 35 -3.87 11.54 5.09
CA THR A 35 -5.23 11.61 5.65
C THR A 35 -5.31 12.50 6.90
N MET A 36 -4.16 12.85 7.50
CA MET A 36 -4.10 13.83 8.60
C MET A 36 -4.61 15.21 8.17
N CYS A 37 -4.65 15.46 6.85
CA CYS A 37 -5.27 16.65 6.26
C CYS A 37 -6.56 16.29 5.50
N ASP A 38 -7.30 15.30 5.99
CA ASP A 38 -8.61 14.85 5.50
C ASP A 38 -8.64 14.37 4.05
N ALA A 39 -7.50 13.87 3.54
CA ALA A 39 -7.47 13.15 2.27
C ALA A 39 -8.19 11.80 2.40
N LYS A 40 -9.05 11.46 1.44
CA LYS A 40 -9.68 10.14 1.37
C LYS A 40 -8.79 9.18 0.58
N LEU A 41 -8.53 8.00 1.16
CA LEU A 41 -7.65 6.98 0.56
C LEU A 41 -8.41 5.97 -0.32
N GLY A 42 -9.67 5.67 0.04
CA GLY A 42 -10.48 4.65 -0.64
C GLY A 42 -10.05 3.21 -0.33
N CYS A 43 -9.41 2.97 0.81
CA CYS A 43 -8.94 1.64 1.24
C CYS A 43 -9.88 0.97 2.26
N ASP A 44 -11.19 1.15 2.15
CA ASP A 44 -12.17 0.63 3.12
C ASP A 44 -12.21 -0.90 3.14
N GLU A 45 -12.05 -1.54 1.97
CA GLU A 45 -12.04 -3.00 1.86
C GLU A 45 -10.75 -3.60 2.41
N GLU A 46 -9.61 -2.95 2.14
CA GLU A 46 -8.32 -3.32 2.70
C GLU A 46 -8.31 -3.18 4.23
N ALA A 47 -8.89 -2.10 4.75
CA ALA A 47 -9.08 -1.91 6.19
C ALA A 47 -9.96 -3.02 6.80
N ARG A 48 -11.07 -3.37 6.13
CA ARG A 48 -11.94 -4.46 6.57
C ARG A 48 -11.19 -5.79 6.63
N GLN A 49 -10.41 -6.13 5.60
CA GLN A 49 -9.64 -7.38 5.54
C GLN A 49 -8.60 -7.45 6.66
N VAL A 50 -7.88 -6.36 6.90
CA VAL A 50 -6.91 -6.26 8.00
C VAL A 50 -7.60 -6.47 9.35
N LEU A 51 -8.71 -5.77 9.61
CA LEU A 51 -9.43 -5.88 10.87
C LEU A 51 -9.94 -7.31 11.08
N GLN A 52 -10.52 -7.93 10.06
CA GLN A 52 -11.04 -9.30 10.12
C GLN A 52 -9.93 -10.31 10.44
N ALA A 53 -8.81 -10.24 9.73
CA ALA A 53 -7.70 -11.16 9.95
C ALA A 53 -7.02 -10.93 11.31
N SER A 54 -6.97 -9.69 11.80
CA SER A 54 -6.32 -9.36 13.08
C SER A 54 -7.01 -9.97 14.30
N LEU A 55 -8.26 -10.44 14.16
CA LEU A 55 -8.98 -11.13 15.23
C LEU A 55 -8.39 -12.52 15.54
N THR A 56 -7.71 -13.14 14.57
CA THR A 56 -7.19 -14.51 14.68
C THR A 56 -5.71 -14.64 14.36
N ASP A 57 -5.08 -13.59 13.84
CA ASP A 57 -3.67 -13.55 13.44
C ASP A 57 -2.85 -12.62 14.36
N PRO A 58 -2.10 -13.16 15.35
CA PRO A 58 -1.37 -12.35 16.32
C PRO A 58 -0.32 -11.39 15.72
N PRO A 59 0.53 -11.79 14.75
CA PRO A 59 1.39 -10.84 14.04
C PRO A 59 0.65 -9.62 13.49
N LEU A 60 -0.52 -9.84 12.89
CA LEU A 60 -1.32 -8.75 12.31
C LEU A 60 -1.96 -7.88 13.39
N GLN A 61 -2.41 -8.48 14.50
CA GLN A 61 -2.87 -7.75 15.67
C GLN A 61 -1.78 -6.82 16.23
N HIS A 62 -0.56 -7.34 16.39
CA HIS A 62 0.59 -6.55 16.84
C HIS A 62 0.92 -5.41 15.86
N ALA A 63 0.88 -5.68 14.55
CA ALA A 63 1.08 -4.65 13.53
C ALA A 63 0.02 -3.54 13.63
N LEU A 64 -1.25 -3.89 13.83
CA LEU A 64 -2.35 -2.94 13.98
C LEU A 64 -2.19 -2.07 15.24
N LEU A 65 -1.84 -2.68 16.37
CA LEU A 65 -1.58 -1.96 17.62
C LEU A 65 -0.40 -0.99 17.48
N SER A 66 0.65 -1.41 16.77
CA SER A 66 1.79 -0.56 16.46
C SER A 66 1.38 0.66 15.63
N LEU A 67 0.66 0.44 14.52
CA LEU A 67 0.25 1.53 13.64
C LEU A 67 -0.61 2.54 14.41
N ARG A 68 -1.58 2.09 15.21
CA ARG A 68 -2.43 2.99 16.02
C ARG A 68 -1.59 3.83 16.99
N ALA A 69 -0.75 3.19 17.80
CA ALA A 69 0.06 3.88 18.79
C ALA A 69 1.01 4.92 18.15
N LEU A 70 1.67 4.56 17.05
CA LEU A 70 2.58 5.46 16.33
C LEU A 70 1.84 6.60 15.62
N ARG A 71 0.63 6.34 15.10
CA ARG A 71 -0.21 7.39 14.47
C ARG A 71 -0.73 8.38 15.49
N GLU A 72 -1.28 7.89 16.60
CA GLU A 72 -1.76 8.73 17.70
C GLU A 72 -0.64 9.60 18.28
N ASP A 73 0.55 9.02 18.45
CA ASP A 73 1.73 9.76 18.90
C ASP A 73 2.14 10.87 17.93
N LEU A 74 2.20 10.57 16.63
CA LEU A 74 2.52 11.54 15.59
C LEU A 74 1.47 12.66 15.51
N GLU A 75 0.18 12.33 15.61
CA GLU A 75 -0.92 13.31 15.60
C GLU A 75 -0.87 14.21 16.84
N THR A 76 -0.48 13.68 18.00
CA THR A 76 -0.49 14.41 19.28
C THR A 76 0.75 15.29 19.46
N PHE A 77 1.95 14.76 19.18
CA PHE A 77 3.22 15.41 19.53
C PHE A 77 4.04 15.86 18.32
N GLY A 78 3.64 15.49 17.10
CA GLY A 78 4.40 15.77 15.88
C GLY A 78 5.74 15.03 15.85
N ASN A 79 6.77 15.62 15.23
CA ASN A 79 8.10 15.00 15.16
C ASN A 79 8.98 15.53 16.30
N GLY A 80 9.38 14.69 17.25
CA GLY A 80 10.56 15.00 18.08
C GLY A 80 10.51 14.67 19.57
N GLN A 81 9.46 14.02 20.09
CA GLN A 81 9.45 13.53 21.47
C GLN A 81 9.18 12.02 21.48
N GLN A 82 10.13 11.24 22.03
CA GLN A 82 9.90 9.83 22.31
C GLN A 82 8.96 9.73 23.50
N THR A 83 7.73 9.27 23.25
CA THR A 83 6.74 9.04 24.29
C THR A 83 6.66 7.55 24.63
N LEU A 84 6.01 7.23 25.75
CA LEU A 84 5.68 5.85 26.10
C LEU A 84 4.80 5.18 25.03
N SER A 85 3.97 5.97 24.31
CA SER A 85 3.16 5.46 23.20
C SER A 85 4.03 5.05 22.00
N TYR A 86 5.04 5.87 21.68
CA TYR A 86 6.00 5.57 20.64
C TYR A 86 6.78 4.27 20.92
N ASP A 87 7.31 4.13 22.14
CA ASP A 87 8.06 2.94 22.56
C ASP A 87 7.18 1.68 22.52
N TYR A 88 5.94 1.78 23.01
CA TYR A 88 4.94 0.72 22.89
C TYR A 88 4.71 0.35 21.42
N GLY A 89 4.52 1.36 20.56
CA GLY A 89 4.36 1.16 19.12
C GLY A 89 5.53 0.39 18.48
N LEU A 90 6.77 0.69 18.86
CA LEU A 90 7.95 -0.03 18.37
C LEU A 90 8.06 -1.45 18.90
N GLN A 91 7.67 -1.70 20.16
CA GLN A 91 7.63 -3.05 20.72
C GLN A 91 6.62 -3.93 19.97
N GLN A 92 5.42 -3.40 19.72
CA GLN A 92 4.40 -4.10 18.94
C GLN A 92 4.87 -4.34 17.50
N TYR A 93 5.56 -3.38 16.87
CA TYR A 93 6.13 -3.58 15.53
C TYR A 93 7.15 -4.73 15.51
N THR A 94 8.04 -4.77 16.50
CA THR A 94 9.05 -5.82 16.62
C THR A 94 8.42 -7.20 16.84
N ALA A 95 7.37 -7.28 17.67
CA ALA A 95 6.61 -8.51 17.87
C ALA A 95 5.93 -8.98 16.57
N ALA A 96 5.34 -8.06 15.81
CA ALA A 96 4.73 -8.35 14.51
C ALA A 96 5.76 -8.91 13.50
N LEU A 97 6.93 -8.29 13.39
CA LEU A 97 8.01 -8.76 12.51
C LEU A 97 8.50 -10.16 12.91
N GLY A 98 8.71 -10.41 14.21
CA GLY A 98 9.15 -11.72 14.71
C GLY A 98 8.11 -12.81 14.47
N GLY A 99 6.84 -12.51 14.70
CA GLY A 99 5.73 -13.41 14.42
C GLY A 99 5.60 -13.72 12.93
N LEU A 100 5.69 -12.70 12.08
CA LEU A 100 5.63 -12.87 10.63
C LEU A 100 6.80 -13.72 10.09
N ALA A 101 8.03 -13.48 10.57
CA ALA A 101 9.19 -14.27 10.17
C ALA A 101 9.02 -15.77 10.52
N SER A 102 8.38 -16.05 11.66
CA SER A 102 8.04 -17.42 12.07
C SER A 102 7.01 -18.05 11.12
N ASN A 103 5.96 -17.30 10.75
CA ASN A 103 4.93 -17.77 9.80
C ASN A 103 5.47 -18.04 8.39
N LEU A 104 6.45 -17.25 7.94
CA LEU A 104 7.06 -17.37 6.61
C LEU A 104 8.09 -18.49 6.51
N SER A 105 8.48 -19.13 7.62
CA SER A 105 9.44 -20.23 7.60
C SER A 105 8.89 -21.50 6.92
N TYR A 106 7.56 -21.67 6.89
CA TYR A 106 6.88 -22.72 6.15
C TYR A 106 5.52 -22.21 5.63
N PRO A 107 5.52 -21.46 4.50
CA PRO A 107 4.37 -20.66 4.12
C PRO A 107 3.23 -21.54 3.56
N GLY A 108 2.12 -21.59 4.29
CA GLY A 108 0.82 -21.97 3.76
C GLY A 108 0.00 -20.74 3.35
N SER A 109 -1.18 -20.94 2.75
CA SER A 109 -2.06 -19.83 2.31
C SER A 109 -2.38 -18.82 3.42
N VAL A 110 -2.62 -19.29 4.65
CA VAL A 110 -2.83 -18.44 5.83
C VAL A 110 -1.61 -17.57 6.14
N GLY A 111 -0.40 -18.13 6.05
CA GLY A 111 0.85 -17.41 6.29
C GLY A 111 1.12 -16.35 5.22
N LEU A 112 0.79 -16.64 3.96
CA LEU A 112 0.91 -15.70 2.84
C LEU A 112 -0.09 -14.55 2.97
N LYS A 113 -1.35 -14.85 3.33
CA LYS A 113 -2.36 -13.83 3.64
C LYS A 113 -1.91 -12.92 4.78
N SER A 114 -1.43 -13.51 5.87
CA SER A 114 -0.83 -12.78 7.01
C SER A 114 0.30 -11.85 6.56
N ALA A 115 1.19 -12.34 5.70
CA ALA A 115 2.32 -11.57 5.18
C ALA A 115 1.88 -10.38 4.35
N LEU A 116 0.94 -10.56 3.42
CA LEU A 116 0.47 -9.48 2.55
C LEU A 116 -0.29 -8.40 3.35
N LEU A 117 -1.13 -8.79 4.31
CA LEU A 117 -1.80 -7.83 5.21
C LEU A 117 -0.80 -7.13 6.14
N CYS A 118 0.21 -7.83 6.66
CA CYS A 118 1.29 -7.21 7.43
C CYS A 118 2.06 -6.21 6.57
N CYS A 119 2.37 -6.51 5.31
CA CYS A 119 3.01 -5.57 4.38
C CYS A 119 2.19 -4.28 4.23
N GLN A 120 0.85 -4.35 4.12
CA GLN A 120 0.00 -3.15 4.07
C GLN A 120 0.24 -2.25 5.29
N ILE A 121 0.16 -2.82 6.49
CA ILE A 121 0.33 -2.07 7.74
C ILE A 121 1.77 -1.57 7.90
N PHE A 122 2.77 -2.39 7.56
CA PHE A 122 4.17 -2.03 7.69
C PHE A 122 4.56 -0.89 6.76
N ILE A 123 4.02 -0.86 5.53
CA ILE A 123 4.18 0.30 4.64
C ILE A 123 3.67 1.58 5.32
N SER A 124 2.51 1.52 5.98
CA SER A 124 1.96 2.67 6.73
C SER A 124 2.78 3.04 7.96
N ILE A 125 3.29 2.05 8.72
CA ILE A 125 4.18 2.28 9.87
C ILE A 125 5.47 2.97 9.41
N GLU A 126 6.08 2.50 8.33
CA GLU A 126 7.33 3.08 7.84
C GLU A 126 7.14 4.49 7.28
N GLN A 127 5.94 4.86 6.80
CA GLN A 127 5.61 6.27 6.51
C GLN A 127 5.63 7.13 7.76
N VAL A 128 4.99 6.67 8.85
CA VAL A 128 4.98 7.37 10.14
C VAL A 128 6.40 7.55 10.68
N ARG A 129 7.24 6.53 10.52
CA ARG A 129 8.66 6.53 10.92
C ARG A 129 9.58 7.24 9.93
N LYS A 130 9.08 7.67 8.76
CA LYS A 130 9.85 8.26 7.65
C LYS A 130 10.97 7.38 7.10
N ASN A 131 10.84 6.06 7.25
CA ASN A 131 11.81 5.09 6.79
C ASN A 131 11.42 4.59 5.39
N HIS A 132 11.64 5.43 4.38
CA HIS A 132 11.24 5.15 3.00
C HIS A 132 11.95 3.92 2.40
N ALA A 133 13.16 3.61 2.87
CA ALA A 133 13.89 2.41 2.42
C ALA A 133 13.18 1.12 2.89
N ALA A 134 12.83 1.02 4.17
CA ALA A 134 12.06 -0.13 4.68
C ALA A 134 10.65 -0.17 4.08
N MET A 135 10.01 0.98 3.88
CA MET A 135 8.73 1.07 3.16
C MET A 135 8.83 0.44 1.76
N ALA A 136 9.86 0.80 0.99
CA ALA A 136 10.10 0.23 -0.33
C ALA A 136 10.36 -1.28 -0.26
N GLN A 137 11.09 -1.77 0.75
CA GLN A 137 11.30 -3.21 0.94
C GLN A 137 9.98 -3.97 1.17
N HIS A 138 9.06 -3.45 1.98
CA HIS A 138 7.74 -4.07 2.19
C HIS A 138 6.91 -4.08 0.90
N ILE A 139 7.02 -3.04 0.07
CA ILE A 139 6.41 -2.99 -1.26
C ILE A 139 6.99 -4.09 -2.16
N VAL A 140 8.32 -4.15 -2.31
CA VAL A 140 9.01 -5.16 -3.14
C VAL A 140 8.56 -6.55 -2.74
N ARG A 141 8.74 -6.88 -1.46
CA ARG A 141 8.54 -8.24 -0.95
C ARG A 141 7.08 -8.66 -1.08
N GLY A 142 6.15 -7.76 -0.78
CA GLY A 142 4.74 -8.05 -0.93
C GLY A 142 4.31 -8.24 -2.39
N LEU A 143 4.82 -7.42 -3.32
CA LEU A 143 4.57 -7.62 -4.75
C LEU A 143 5.19 -8.93 -5.28
N SER A 144 6.39 -9.29 -4.82
CA SER A 144 7.00 -10.60 -5.14
C SER A 144 6.14 -11.76 -4.62
N ILE A 145 5.64 -11.70 -3.39
CA ILE A 145 4.73 -12.72 -2.85
C ILE A 145 3.47 -12.84 -3.71
N MET A 146 2.86 -11.71 -4.10
CA MET A 146 1.68 -11.73 -4.98
C MET A 146 1.96 -12.41 -6.32
N HIS A 147 3.13 -12.17 -6.91
CA HIS A 147 3.51 -12.77 -8.20
C HIS A 147 3.82 -14.26 -8.06
N GLU A 148 4.70 -14.64 -7.13
CA GLU A 148 5.15 -16.02 -6.88
C GLU A 148 3.97 -16.95 -6.56
N TYR A 149 3.02 -16.46 -5.75
CA TYR A 149 1.84 -17.23 -5.32
C TYR A 149 0.57 -16.87 -6.09
N ARG A 150 0.69 -16.22 -7.25
CA ARG A 150 -0.41 -15.99 -8.21
C ARG A 150 -1.67 -15.40 -7.57
N ALA A 151 -1.53 -14.26 -6.90
CA ALA A 151 -2.66 -13.49 -6.40
C ALA A 151 -3.58 -12.96 -7.52
N ARG A 152 -3.08 -12.91 -8.76
CA ARG A 152 -3.82 -12.54 -9.98
C ARG A 152 -3.65 -13.62 -11.06
N PRO A 153 -4.57 -13.72 -12.04
CA PRO A 153 -4.44 -14.67 -13.11
C PRO A 153 -3.41 -14.14 -14.11
N GLY A 154 -2.90 -15.02 -14.95
CA GLY A 154 -1.89 -14.62 -15.92
C GLY A 154 -1.53 -15.71 -16.92
N LEU A 155 -0.78 -15.29 -17.93
CA LEU A 155 -0.41 -16.13 -19.06
C LEU A 155 0.99 -16.71 -18.81
N VAL A 156 1.09 -18.03 -18.77
CA VAL A 156 2.39 -18.73 -18.70
C VAL A 156 2.99 -18.89 -20.10
N THR A 157 2.13 -18.94 -21.12
CA THR A 157 2.48 -18.88 -22.54
C THR A 157 1.39 -18.10 -23.26
N VAL A 158 1.63 -17.68 -24.52
CA VAL A 158 0.74 -16.81 -25.29
C VAL A 158 -0.75 -17.21 -25.24
N ASN A 159 -1.06 -18.51 -25.15
CA ASN A 159 -2.43 -19.03 -25.13
C ASN A 159 -2.72 -19.96 -23.93
N LYS A 160 -2.08 -19.73 -22.78
CA LYS A 160 -2.36 -20.53 -21.59
C LYS A 160 -2.58 -19.64 -20.38
N LEU A 161 -3.86 -19.35 -20.13
CA LEU A 161 -4.30 -18.68 -18.93
C LEU A 161 -4.20 -19.64 -17.74
N VAL A 162 -3.61 -19.14 -16.67
CA VAL A 162 -3.60 -19.81 -15.38
C VAL A 162 -4.44 -18.97 -14.41
N PRO A 163 -5.41 -19.59 -13.72
CA PRO A 163 -6.26 -18.87 -12.78
C PRO A 163 -5.43 -18.38 -11.59
N ALA A 164 -5.90 -17.32 -10.94
CA ALA A 164 -5.33 -16.90 -9.68
C ALA A 164 -5.81 -17.79 -8.54
N HIS A 165 -5.13 -17.69 -7.41
CA HIS A 165 -5.60 -18.18 -6.12
C HIS A 165 -6.45 -17.10 -5.42
N HIS A 166 -7.41 -16.52 -6.16
CA HIS A 166 -8.11 -15.26 -5.84
C HIS A 166 -8.72 -15.20 -4.43
N ASP A 167 -9.24 -16.31 -3.92
CA ASP A 167 -9.96 -16.31 -2.64
C ASP A 167 -9.04 -16.31 -1.41
N GLU A 168 -7.73 -16.45 -1.59
CA GLU A 168 -6.79 -16.65 -0.49
C GLU A 168 -5.93 -15.42 -0.20
N LEU A 169 -5.61 -14.59 -1.21
CA LEU A 169 -4.54 -13.59 -1.10
C LEU A 169 -5.02 -12.13 -1.28
N PRO A 170 -4.67 -11.22 -0.35
CA PRO A 170 -4.93 -9.79 -0.48
C PRO A 170 -4.19 -9.17 -1.66
N LEU A 171 -4.83 -8.22 -2.34
CA LEU A 171 -4.25 -7.49 -3.48
C LEU A 171 -3.48 -6.25 -2.98
N LEU A 172 -2.22 -6.44 -2.59
CA LEU A 172 -1.35 -5.38 -2.08
C LEU A 172 -1.08 -4.27 -3.11
N ASP A 173 -1.03 -4.60 -4.40
CA ASP A 173 -0.84 -3.62 -5.47
C ASP A 173 -1.95 -2.55 -5.50
N VAL A 174 -3.21 -2.92 -5.30
CA VAL A 174 -4.35 -2.01 -5.19
C VAL A 174 -4.16 -1.06 -4.02
N PHE A 175 -3.79 -1.59 -2.85
CA PHE A 175 -3.54 -0.79 -1.65
C PHE A 175 -2.44 0.25 -1.89
N ILE A 176 -1.31 -0.17 -2.47
CA ILE A 176 -0.18 0.72 -2.74
C ILE A 176 -0.59 1.81 -3.74
N ILE A 177 -1.27 1.45 -4.84
CA ILE A 177 -1.68 2.43 -5.85
C ILE A 177 -2.63 3.47 -5.25
N LYS A 178 -3.67 3.05 -4.51
CA LYS A 178 -4.59 3.97 -3.84
C LYS A 178 -3.88 4.91 -2.88
N MET A 179 -2.95 4.37 -2.10
CA MET A 179 -2.17 5.13 -1.12
C MET A 179 -1.26 6.18 -1.75
N PHE A 180 -0.58 5.85 -2.86
CA PHE A 180 0.26 6.79 -3.58
C PHE A 180 -0.56 7.82 -4.39
N ALA A 181 -1.68 7.40 -4.99
CA ALA A 181 -2.59 8.26 -5.75
C ALA A 181 -3.34 9.28 -4.87
N ALA A 182 -3.53 8.98 -3.58
CA ALA A 182 -4.29 9.85 -2.70
C ALA A 182 -3.76 11.31 -2.69
N PRO A 183 -4.67 12.31 -2.70
CA PRO A 183 -4.31 13.71 -2.68
C PRO A 183 -3.37 14.04 -1.52
N CYS A 184 -2.40 14.92 -1.79
CA CYS A 184 -1.41 15.32 -0.79
C CYS A 184 -1.46 16.83 -0.60
N LYS A 185 -2.26 17.28 0.38
CA LYS A 185 -2.37 18.71 0.72
C LYS A 185 -1.06 19.32 1.23
N PHE A 186 -0.07 18.50 1.59
CA PHE A 186 1.29 18.97 1.92
C PHE A 186 2.04 19.57 0.71
N ALA A 187 1.62 19.23 -0.51
CA ALA A 187 2.23 19.67 -1.77
C ALA A 187 1.47 20.83 -2.44
N GLU A 188 0.33 21.26 -1.90
CA GLU A 188 -0.44 22.39 -2.43
C GLU A 188 0.07 23.71 -1.84
N PRO A 189 0.20 24.79 -2.64
CA PRO A 189 0.46 26.12 -2.10
C PRO A 189 -0.72 26.53 -1.19
N PRO A 190 -0.47 27.14 -0.02
CA PRO A 190 -1.55 27.49 0.89
C PRO A 190 -2.47 28.53 0.24
N THR A 191 -3.61 28.09 -0.26
CA THR A 191 -4.76 28.96 -0.49
C THR A 191 -5.23 29.45 0.88
N THR A 192 -5.49 30.75 0.96
CA THR A 192 -5.84 31.48 2.18
C THR A 192 -6.80 30.69 3.10
N ALA A 193 -6.31 30.40 4.31
CA ALA A 193 -7.07 30.05 5.52
C ALA A 193 -7.60 28.61 5.73
N GLU A 194 -7.02 27.58 5.12
CA GLU A 194 -7.20 26.18 5.59
C GLU A 194 -5.84 25.47 5.74
N ALA A 195 -4.99 25.99 6.62
CA ALA A 195 -3.83 25.22 7.08
C ALA A 195 -4.34 24.00 7.85
N CYS A 196 -3.88 22.80 7.46
CA CYS A 196 -4.11 21.53 8.15
C CYS A 196 -4.01 21.77 9.67
N GLY A 197 -5.17 21.77 10.34
CA GLY A 197 -5.32 22.35 11.66
C GLY A 197 -4.33 21.76 12.65
N THR A 198 -3.55 22.63 13.28
CA THR A 198 -2.89 22.36 14.57
C THR A 198 -1.98 21.12 14.67
N LEU A 199 -1.32 20.68 13.60
CA LEU A 199 -0.26 19.68 13.73
C LEU A 199 1.07 20.33 14.13
N PRO A 200 1.85 19.79 15.10
CA PRO A 200 3.19 20.27 15.42
C PRO A 200 4.24 19.92 14.34
N LEU A 201 3.85 19.79 13.06
CA LEU A 201 4.81 19.80 11.95
C LEU A 201 5.29 21.24 11.71
N ARG A 202 6.07 21.78 12.64
CA ARG A 202 6.94 22.94 12.36
C ARG A 202 7.97 22.50 11.33
N GLN A 203 7.64 22.66 10.05
CA GLN A 203 8.63 22.59 8.99
C GLN A 203 9.41 23.91 8.95
N PRO A 204 10.76 23.87 8.84
CA PRO A 204 11.57 25.07 8.68
C PRO A 204 11.11 25.89 7.47
N VAL A 205 11.14 27.21 7.62
CA VAL A 205 10.74 28.20 6.60
C VAL A 205 11.51 28.02 5.27
N GLU A 206 12.72 27.46 5.32
CA GLU A 206 13.58 27.17 4.16
C GLU A 206 13.11 25.98 3.29
N SER A 207 12.16 25.16 3.75
CA SER A 207 11.62 24.01 2.99
C SER A 207 10.43 24.33 2.09
N ARG A 208 10.00 25.60 2.03
CA ARG A 208 8.82 26.03 1.26
C ARG A 208 9.10 26.12 -0.23
N ASP A 209 10.34 26.46 -0.61
CA ASP A 209 10.73 26.62 -2.02
C ASP A 209 10.87 25.30 -2.79
N LEU A 210 10.85 24.15 -2.09
CA LEU A 210 10.96 22.81 -2.70
C LEU A 210 9.60 22.15 -3.01
N ARG A 211 8.45 22.82 -2.80
CA ARG A 211 7.13 22.15 -2.86
C ARG A 211 6.41 22.25 -4.19
N THR A 212 6.89 23.05 -5.13
CA THR A 212 6.17 23.32 -6.36
C THR A 212 6.40 22.19 -7.36
N ILE A 213 5.54 21.18 -7.33
CA ILE A 213 5.38 20.27 -8.48
C ILE A 213 4.42 20.94 -9.46
N ALA A 214 4.71 20.84 -10.75
CA ALA A 214 3.78 21.26 -11.79
C ALA A 214 2.44 20.47 -11.64
N PRO A 215 1.29 21.15 -11.46
CA PRO A 215 0.00 20.50 -11.15
C PRO A 215 -0.45 19.45 -12.18
N ASP A 216 -0.01 19.60 -13.43
CA ASP A 216 -0.24 18.69 -14.54
C ASP A 216 0.44 17.32 -14.34
N MET A 217 1.65 17.29 -13.81
CA MET A 217 2.44 16.05 -13.65
C MET A 217 1.83 15.09 -12.64
N ARG A 218 1.37 15.61 -11.49
CA ARG A 218 0.64 14.80 -10.50
C ARG A 218 -0.70 14.34 -11.06
N THR A 219 -1.41 15.24 -11.75
CA THR A 219 -2.73 14.94 -12.32
C THR A 219 -2.66 13.78 -13.32
N GLU A 220 -1.65 13.79 -14.19
CA GLU A 220 -1.48 12.74 -15.19
C GLU A 220 -1.14 11.38 -14.56
N LEU A 221 -0.23 11.35 -13.56
CA LEU A 221 0.10 10.10 -12.88
C LEU A 221 -1.08 9.55 -12.09
N THR A 222 -1.88 10.42 -11.46
CA THR A 222 -3.14 10.04 -10.82
C THR A 222 -4.13 9.47 -11.84
N ARG A 223 -4.26 10.10 -13.02
CA ARG A 223 -5.13 9.60 -14.11
C ARG A 223 -4.71 8.20 -14.57
N ILE A 224 -3.41 7.99 -14.82
CA ILE A 224 -2.86 6.67 -15.20
C ILE A 224 -3.12 5.65 -14.08
N SER A 225 -2.98 6.05 -12.82
CA SER A 225 -3.23 5.16 -11.68
C SER A 225 -4.68 4.70 -11.57
N SER A 226 -5.65 5.58 -11.83
CA SER A 226 -7.07 5.21 -11.84
C SER A 226 -7.37 4.21 -12.95
N LEU A 227 -6.86 4.45 -14.17
CA LEU A 227 -7.00 3.50 -15.27
C LEU A 227 -6.29 2.17 -14.99
N THR A 228 -5.18 2.21 -14.26
CA THR A 228 -4.47 1.00 -13.83
C THR A 228 -5.32 0.21 -12.84
N LEU A 229 -5.99 0.86 -11.88
CA LEU A 229 -6.91 0.17 -10.96
C LEU A 229 -8.09 -0.47 -11.68
N GLU A 230 -8.71 0.23 -12.63
CA GLU A 230 -9.80 -0.31 -13.47
C GLU A 230 -9.33 -1.48 -14.34
N PHE A 231 -8.12 -1.40 -14.88
CA PHE A 231 -7.48 -2.50 -15.59
C PHE A 231 -7.25 -3.71 -14.67
N LEU A 232 -6.70 -3.51 -13.48
CA LEU A 232 -6.42 -4.58 -12.52
C LEU A 232 -7.69 -5.26 -12.01
N ASP A 233 -8.79 -4.52 -11.83
CA ASP A 233 -10.09 -5.10 -11.48
C ASP A 233 -10.57 -6.08 -12.56
N ARG A 234 -10.47 -5.66 -13.84
CA ARG A 234 -10.80 -6.54 -14.97
C ARG A 234 -9.85 -7.73 -15.09
N VAL A 235 -8.55 -7.54 -14.82
CA VAL A 235 -7.58 -8.65 -14.77
C VAL A 235 -7.98 -9.69 -13.73
N SER A 236 -8.48 -9.29 -12.55
CA SER A 236 -8.96 -10.23 -11.53
C SER A 236 -10.19 -11.04 -11.94
N GLN A 237 -10.91 -10.62 -12.96
CA GLN A 237 -12.16 -11.24 -13.41
C GLN A 237 -11.97 -12.04 -14.72
N VAL A 238 -10.73 -12.23 -15.17
CA VAL A 238 -10.45 -12.92 -16.44
C VAL A 238 -10.68 -14.41 -16.31
N GLU A 239 -11.58 -14.93 -17.15
CA GLU A 239 -11.91 -16.36 -17.21
C GLU A 239 -11.45 -17.04 -18.51
N THR A 240 -11.14 -16.28 -19.57
CA THR A 240 -10.83 -16.83 -20.90
C THR A 240 -9.54 -16.24 -21.49
N GLU A 241 -8.86 -17.00 -22.35
CA GLU A 241 -7.65 -16.50 -23.02
C GLU A 241 -7.94 -15.31 -23.94
N GLU A 242 -9.11 -15.27 -24.58
CA GLU A 242 -9.50 -14.18 -25.49
C GLU A 242 -9.55 -12.83 -24.75
N ILE A 243 -10.18 -12.81 -23.56
CA ILE A 243 -10.23 -11.62 -22.71
C ILE A 243 -8.83 -11.26 -22.22
N ALA A 244 -8.01 -12.25 -21.84
CA ALA A 244 -6.63 -12.02 -21.41
C ALA A 244 -5.79 -11.34 -22.51
N LEU A 245 -5.92 -11.79 -23.76
CA LEU A 245 -5.23 -11.22 -24.92
C LEU A 245 -5.68 -9.79 -25.24
N GLN A 246 -6.97 -9.50 -25.09
CA GLN A 246 -7.48 -8.13 -25.22
C GLN A 246 -6.86 -7.21 -24.17
N LEU A 247 -6.82 -7.66 -22.91
CA LEU A 247 -6.25 -6.91 -21.80
C LEU A 247 -4.73 -6.68 -21.95
N LEU A 248 -3.99 -7.55 -22.66
CA LEU A 248 -2.58 -7.28 -22.99
C LEU A 248 -2.40 -6.02 -23.84
N SER A 249 -3.34 -5.74 -24.75
CA SER A 249 -3.29 -4.50 -25.56
C SER A 249 -3.53 -3.26 -24.70
N GLU A 250 -4.41 -3.37 -23.71
CA GLU A 250 -4.67 -2.30 -22.74
C GLU A 250 -3.47 -2.08 -21.80
N ARG A 251 -2.86 -3.17 -21.31
CA ARG A 251 -1.59 -3.13 -20.56
C ARG A 251 -0.52 -2.38 -21.35
N ALA A 252 -0.37 -2.68 -22.64
CA ALA A 252 0.60 -2.01 -23.50
C ALA A 252 0.31 -0.50 -23.66
N ALA A 253 -0.95 -0.12 -23.82
CA ALA A 253 -1.36 1.30 -23.91
C ALA A 253 -1.11 2.07 -22.60
N LEU A 254 -1.35 1.43 -21.44
CA LEU A 254 -1.04 2.00 -20.13
C LEU A 254 0.46 2.15 -19.91
N LEU A 255 1.25 1.12 -20.26
CA LEU A 255 2.71 1.18 -20.18
C LEU A 255 3.27 2.29 -21.08
N TYR A 256 2.77 2.43 -22.30
CA TYR A 256 3.17 3.50 -23.21
C TYR A 256 2.86 4.88 -22.63
N SER A 257 1.65 5.06 -22.07
CA SER A 257 1.27 6.31 -21.41
C SER A 257 2.18 6.62 -20.23
N LEU A 258 2.51 5.61 -19.42
CA LEU A 258 3.37 5.74 -18.26
C LEU A 258 4.82 6.07 -18.65
N GLU A 259 5.36 5.48 -19.72
CA GLU A 259 6.72 5.76 -20.22
C GLU A 259 6.87 7.14 -20.84
N SER A 260 5.77 7.75 -21.29
CA SER A 260 5.78 9.14 -21.78
C SER A 260 5.87 10.18 -20.64
N TRP A 261 5.49 9.80 -19.41
CA TRP A 261 5.41 10.71 -18.26
C TRP A 261 6.77 11.26 -17.80
N PRO A 262 7.87 10.46 -17.65
CA PRO A 262 9.18 10.98 -17.26
C PRO A 262 9.76 12.01 -18.23
N ILE A 263 9.51 11.86 -19.53
CA ILE A 263 10.00 12.78 -20.57
C ILE A 263 9.40 14.18 -20.33
N SER A 264 8.11 14.24 -20.04
CA SER A 264 7.41 15.49 -19.68
C SER A 264 7.97 16.10 -18.39
N LEU A 265 8.36 15.28 -17.40
CA LEU A 265 8.96 15.73 -16.14
C LEU A 265 10.31 16.42 -16.37
N GLU A 266 11.19 15.81 -17.15
CA GLU A 266 12.55 16.31 -17.40
C GLU A 266 12.53 17.62 -18.20
N LEU A 267 11.60 17.77 -19.15
CA LEU A 267 11.40 19.00 -19.90
C LEU A 267 11.02 20.18 -19.00
N ILE A 268 10.06 19.98 -18.09
CA ILE A 268 9.60 21.02 -17.16
C ILE A 268 10.71 21.40 -16.15
N GLN A 269 11.48 20.42 -15.68
CA GLN A 269 12.62 20.66 -14.78
C GLN A 269 13.78 21.40 -15.45
N THR A 270 13.93 21.28 -16.77
CA THR A 270 14.99 21.99 -17.51
C THR A 270 14.62 23.45 -17.76
N GLU A 271 13.32 23.75 -17.88
CA GLU A 271 12.80 25.12 -18.03
C GLU A 271 12.85 25.93 -16.73
N GLN A 272 12.76 25.26 -15.57
CA GLN A 272 12.91 25.87 -14.26
C GLN A 272 14.37 25.74 -13.81
N GLN A 273 15.00 26.85 -13.40
CA GLN A 273 16.41 26.87 -12.97
C GLN A 273 16.71 25.70 -12.03
N PRO A 274 17.69 24.83 -12.32
CA PRO A 274 17.83 23.54 -11.64
C PRO A 274 18.11 23.77 -10.14
N PRO A 275 17.27 23.25 -9.24
CA PRO A 275 17.52 23.35 -7.81
C PRO A 275 18.78 22.56 -7.45
N SER A 276 19.45 22.95 -6.37
CA SER A 276 20.67 22.26 -5.87
C SER A 276 20.41 20.82 -5.40
N SER A 277 19.15 20.44 -5.20
CA SER A 277 18.70 19.09 -4.82
C SER A 277 17.29 18.81 -5.35
N GLU A 278 17.01 17.58 -5.79
CA GLU A 278 15.66 17.16 -6.20
C GLU A 278 14.66 17.28 -5.04
N PRO A 279 13.47 17.87 -5.25
CA PRO A 279 12.42 17.86 -4.26
C PRO A 279 11.94 16.44 -3.88
N ILE A 280 11.74 16.18 -2.59
CA ILE A 280 11.17 14.91 -2.08
C ILE A 280 9.86 14.54 -2.78
N SER A 281 9.08 15.56 -3.14
CA SER A 281 7.79 15.40 -3.81
C SER A 281 7.95 14.83 -5.24
N VAL A 282 9.03 15.17 -5.93
CA VAL A 282 9.42 14.59 -7.23
C VAL A 282 9.91 13.17 -7.04
N SER A 283 10.79 12.89 -6.08
CA SER A 283 11.26 11.53 -5.80
C SER A 283 10.10 10.58 -5.46
N PHE A 284 9.08 11.06 -4.75
CA PHE A 284 7.86 10.30 -4.47
C PHE A 284 7.06 10.00 -5.74
N LEU A 285 6.95 10.94 -6.68
CA LEU A 285 6.28 10.70 -7.96
C LEU A 285 7.08 9.72 -8.84
N ARG A 286 8.41 9.80 -8.84
CA ARG A 286 9.28 8.82 -9.52
C ARG A 286 9.09 7.43 -8.94
N LEU A 287 9.03 7.30 -7.61
CA LEU A 287 8.70 6.05 -6.94
C LEU A 287 7.31 5.54 -7.34
N PHE A 288 6.29 6.41 -7.38
CA PHE A 288 4.95 6.01 -7.78
C PHE A 288 4.90 5.51 -9.23
N HIS A 289 5.56 6.24 -10.14
CA HIS A 289 5.73 5.82 -11.53
C HIS A 289 6.37 4.43 -11.63
N LEU A 290 7.46 4.18 -10.88
CA LEU A 290 8.12 2.88 -10.85
C LEU A 290 7.19 1.77 -10.35
N ILE A 291 6.42 2.03 -9.29
CA ILE A 291 5.43 1.08 -8.75
C ILE A 291 4.39 0.75 -9.82
N LEU A 292 3.81 1.76 -10.49
CA LEU A 292 2.83 1.53 -11.56
C LEU A 292 3.43 0.70 -12.69
N LYS A 293 4.67 0.98 -13.08
CA LYS A 293 5.37 0.24 -14.14
C LYS A 293 5.55 -1.22 -13.75
N ILE A 294 5.99 -1.46 -12.52
CA ILE A 294 6.17 -2.79 -11.96
C ILE A 294 4.86 -3.58 -11.95
N VAL A 295 3.79 -2.98 -11.43
CA VAL A 295 2.48 -3.63 -11.35
C VAL A 295 1.93 -3.94 -12.74
N LEU A 296 2.03 -3.01 -13.68
CA LEU A 296 1.63 -3.24 -15.07
C LEU A 296 2.47 -4.30 -15.76
N LEU A 297 3.79 -4.35 -15.51
CA LEU A 297 4.65 -5.40 -16.05
C LEU A 297 4.33 -6.77 -15.46
N GLY A 298 3.99 -6.87 -14.17
CA GLY A 298 3.59 -8.14 -13.55
C GLY A 298 2.18 -8.60 -13.92
N ALA A 299 1.30 -7.70 -14.35
CA ALA A 299 -0.08 -8.04 -14.68
C ALA A 299 -0.16 -8.93 -15.94
N LEU A 300 -0.89 -10.05 -15.80
CA LEU A 300 -1.06 -11.08 -16.83
C LEU A 300 0.23 -11.79 -17.29
N ASP A 301 1.35 -11.61 -16.58
CA ASP A 301 2.66 -12.11 -17.02
C ASP A 301 3.36 -12.90 -15.90
N PHE A 302 3.51 -14.20 -16.11
CA PHE A 302 4.23 -15.10 -15.19
C PHE A 302 5.65 -15.41 -15.66
N SER A 303 6.23 -14.58 -16.54
CA SER A 303 7.61 -14.79 -16.98
C SER A 303 8.59 -14.65 -15.80
N PRO A 304 9.50 -15.64 -15.58
CA PRO A 304 10.51 -15.59 -14.52
C PRO A 304 11.55 -14.46 -14.70
N ASP A 305 11.63 -13.84 -15.88
CA ASP A 305 12.50 -12.67 -16.11
C ASP A 305 12.00 -11.42 -15.35
N ILE A 306 10.71 -11.35 -15.04
CA ILE A 306 10.13 -10.20 -14.33
C ILE A 306 10.68 -10.11 -12.91
N ASP A 307 10.82 -11.22 -12.18
CA ASP A 307 11.38 -11.21 -10.82
C ASP A 307 12.83 -10.71 -10.78
N ALA A 308 13.62 -11.02 -11.81
CA ALA A 308 14.98 -10.51 -11.98
C ALA A 308 14.99 -9.01 -12.29
N GLU A 309 14.08 -8.55 -13.16
CA GLU A 309 13.91 -7.13 -13.51
C GLU A 309 13.37 -6.30 -12.33
N LEU A 310 12.46 -6.86 -11.52
CA LEU A 310 11.93 -6.27 -10.29
C LEU A 310 13.02 -6.09 -9.24
N GLY A 311 13.87 -7.11 -9.04
CA GLY A 311 15.03 -7.02 -8.15
C GLY A 311 16.06 -5.97 -8.63
N LEU A 312 16.41 -5.99 -9.92
CA LEU A 312 17.43 -5.12 -10.48
C LEU A 312 17.03 -3.64 -10.45
N ARG A 313 15.80 -3.31 -10.89
CA ARG A 313 15.34 -1.92 -11.00
C ARG A 313 15.12 -1.25 -9.65
N MET A 314 14.87 -2.02 -8.59
CA MET A 314 14.68 -1.48 -7.24
C MET A 314 15.99 -1.37 -6.45
N THR A 315 17.02 -2.19 -6.75
CA THR A 315 18.37 -1.97 -6.19
C THR A 315 18.98 -0.63 -6.62
N ALA A 316 18.70 -0.18 -7.84
CA ALA A 316 19.15 1.12 -8.35
C ALA A 316 18.53 2.33 -7.63
N PHE A 317 17.44 2.15 -6.86
CA PHE A 317 16.82 3.21 -6.06
C PHE A 317 17.45 3.36 -4.67
N ASN A 318 18.21 2.35 -4.21
CA ASN A 318 18.86 2.33 -2.89
C ASN A 318 20.35 2.75 -2.94
N SER A 319 20.86 3.11 -4.12
CA SER A 319 22.25 3.50 -4.40
C SER A 319 22.30 4.93 -4.93
#